data_AF-A0A3M8FRX7-F1
#
_entry.id   AF-A0A3M8FRX7-F1
#
_cell.length_a   1.000
_cell.length_b   1.000
_cell.length_c   1.000
_cell.angle_alpha   90.00
_cell.angle_beta   90.00
_cell.angle_gamma   90.00
#
_symmetry.space_group_name_H-M   'P 1'
#
loop_
_entity.id
_entity.type
_entity.pdbx_description
1 polymer ?
#
loop_
_entity_poly.entity_id
_entity_poly.type
_entity_poly.pdbx_seq_one_letter_code
_entity_poly.pdbx_strand_id
1 'polypeptide(L)'
;MASLLVLAQPVGQETRQPDDTPLLTGPAVDKAKTRSLVQGSMRGGFARVEGRPEFAAARLLDLDEETLDRIRELEEERGLSIVILLIDRIDDLRDMTDAQLAGDNARALEILSDLWNLHDEGELLQPAIDELEAVLTEQQLDEADRISSEYMHAWASGEKRQNEDLEQTKQRLAFSVFQQEVRDAYDASLLTTRQAMQGIYDAVDPTPEQRETLRTIVIDHIKTTRLKATPAQRRAAMRRMYDALDEERQGKLFDYIMRAVVPD
;
A
#
# COMPACT_ATOMS: atom_id res chain seq x y z
N MET A 1 -22.37 -90.03 50.12
CA MET A 1 -21.75 -89.74 48.81
C MET A 1 -21.58 -88.23 48.69
N ALA A 2 -20.37 -87.78 48.31
CA ALA A 2 -20.02 -86.46 47.74
C ALA A 2 -20.22 -85.23 48.67
N SER A 3 -19.37 -84.20 48.79
CA SER A 3 -18.11 -83.73 48.19
C SER A 3 -17.50 -82.72 49.20
N LEU A 4 -16.19 -82.62 49.46
CA LEU A 4 -15.15 -81.93 48.68
C LEU A 4 -15.58 -80.53 48.17
N LEU A 5 -15.08 -79.46 48.81
CA LEU A 5 -14.76 -78.21 48.12
C LEU A 5 -13.50 -77.58 48.71
N VAL A 6 -12.60 -77.22 47.81
CA VAL A 6 -11.21 -76.76 48.00
C VAL A 6 -11.10 -75.35 47.41
N LEU A 7 -10.39 -74.48 48.14
CA LEU A 7 -9.61 -73.27 47.79
C LEU A 7 -10.17 -72.19 46.85
N ALA A 8 -10.03 -70.93 47.29
CA ALA A 8 -9.46 -69.85 46.49
C ALA A 8 -8.77 -68.79 47.38
N GLN A 9 -7.50 -68.51 47.09
CA GLN A 9 -6.69 -67.42 47.68
C GLN A 9 -7.03 -66.06 47.03
N PRO A 10 -6.82 -64.93 47.73
CA PRO A 10 -6.98 -63.61 47.13
C PRO A 10 -5.75 -63.22 46.29
N VAL A 11 -6.02 -62.75 45.06
CA VAL A 11 -5.06 -62.17 44.13
C VAL A 11 -4.69 -60.76 44.59
N GLY A 12 -3.39 -60.49 44.75
CA GLY A 12 -2.85 -59.17 45.04
C GLY A 12 -3.05 -58.21 43.86
N GLN A 13 -3.56 -57.02 44.15
CA GLN A 13 -3.61 -55.93 43.18
C GLN A 13 -2.29 -55.16 43.19
N GLU A 14 -1.52 -55.30 42.10
CA GLU A 14 -0.43 -54.39 41.78
C GLU A 14 -1.01 -53.04 41.31
N THR A 15 -0.78 -51.99 42.11
CA THR A 15 -0.99 -50.60 41.71
C THR A 15 0.05 -50.21 40.66
N ARG A 16 -0.34 -50.17 39.38
CA ARG A 16 0.42 -49.48 38.33
C ARG A 16 0.33 -47.96 38.56
N GLN A 17 1.47 -47.34 38.81
CA GLN A 17 1.62 -45.88 38.69
C GLN A 17 1.35 -45.46 37.23
N PRO A 18 0.57 -44.40 37.00
CA PRO A 18 0.42 -43.83 35.67
C PRO A 18 1.71 -43.10 35.29
N ASP A 19 2.28 -43.48 34.14
CA ASP A 19 3.33 -42.71 33.47
C ASP A 19 2.75 -41.36 33.02
N ASP A 20 3.15 -40.28 33.68
CA ASP A 20 2.89 -38.89 33.27
C ASP A 20 3.75 -38.53 32.05
N THR A 21 3.50 -39.19 30.92
CA THR A 21 4.01 -38.74 29.63
C THR A 21 2.94 -37.85 28.99
N PRO A 22 3.18 -36.55 28.74
CA PRO A 22 2.20 -35.68 28.11
C PRO A 22 1.98 -36.12 26.65
N LEU A 23 0.96 -36.95 26.44
CA LEU A 23 0.55 -37.57 25.16
C LEU A 23 -0.03 -36.58 24.14
N LEU A 24 0.04 -35.26 24.38
CA LEU A 24 -0.50 -34.21 23.53
C LEU A 24 0.51 -33.10 23.22
N THR A 25 1.81 -33.41 23.26
CA THR A 25 2.81 -32.49 22.73
C THR A 25 2.78 -32.61 21.21
N GLY A 26 2.13 -31.65 20.53
CA GLY A 26 2.16 -31.57 19.07
C GLY A 26 3.60 -31.50 18.55
N PRO A 27 3.84 -31.75 17.25
CA PRO A 27 5.18 -31.66 16.67
C PRO A 27 5.79 -30.30 17.03
N ALA A 28 7.02 -30.31 17.55
CA ALA A 28 7.74 -29.09 17.90
C ALA A 28 7.87 -28.22 16.65
N VAL A 29 7.10 -27.13 16.61
CA VAL A 29 7.21 -26.14 15.54
C VAL A 29 8.41 -25.28 15.86
N ASP A 30 9.35 -25.21 14.91
CA ASP A 30 10.53 -24.36 15.02
C ASP A 30 10.09 -22.90 15.29
N LYS A 31 10.74 -22.22 16.24
CA LYS A 31 10.35 -20.85 16.60
C LYS A 31 10.51 -19.88 15.43
N ALA A 32 11.43 -20.16 14.50
CA ALA A 32 11.57 -19.43 13.25
C ALA A 32 10.29 -19.49 12.37
N LYS A 33 9.54 -20.60 12.42
CA LYS A 33 8.25 -20.75 11.71
C LYS A 33 7.09 -20.01 12.39
N THR A 34 7.31 -19.38 13.54
CA THR A 34 6.28 -18.61 14.25
C THR A 34 6.14 -17.19 13.69
N ARG A 35 7.17 -16.67 13.01
CA ARG A 35 7.16 -15.34 12.39
C ARG A 35 7.07 -15.49 10.88
N SER A 36 5.84 -15.50 10.38
CA SER A 36 5.55 -15.52 8.94
C SER A 36 4.34 -14.63 8.66
N LEU A 37 4.41 -13.89 7.55
CA LEU A 37 3.25 -13.17 7.00
C LEU A 37 2.32 -14.10 6.21
N VAL A 38 2.74 -15.33 5.91
CA VAL A 38 1.94 -16.29 5.15
C VAL A 38 0.80 -16.81 6.02
N GLN A 39 -0.38 -16.26 5.80
CA GLN A 39 -1.60 -16.69 6.49
C GLN A 39 -2.67 -17.12 5.48
N GLY A 40 -3.32 -18.24 5.76
CA GLY A 40 -4.52 -18.66 5.04
C GLY A 40 -5.73 -17.86 5.51
N SER A 41 -6.47 -17.27 4.57
CA SER A 41 -7.78 -16.70 4.83
C SER A 41 -8.79 -17.79 5.16
N MET A 42 -9.75 -17.50 6.05
CA MET A 42 -10.88 -18.41 6.37
C MET A 42 -11.70 -18.84 5.14
N ARG A 43 -11.60 -18.10 4.03
CA ARG A 43 -12.25 -18.43 2.75
C ARG A 43 -11.38 -19.29 1.81
N GLY A 44 -10.25 -19.80 2.30
CA GLY A 44 -9.33 -20.65 1.51
C GLY A 44 -8.43 -19.89 0.54
N GLY A 45 -8.21 -18.58 0.76
CA GLY A 45 -7.32 -17.75 -0.06
C GLY A 45 -6.06 -17.30 0.68
N PHE A 46 -5.13 -16.67 -0.03
CA PHE A 46 -3.95 -16.04 0.56
C PHE A 46 -4.33 -14.71 1.22
N ALA A 47 -3.97 -14.51 2.49
CA ALA A 47 -4.21 -13.24 3.19
C ALA A 47 -3.15 -12.22 2.77
N ARG A 48 -3.59 -11.12 2.16
CA ARG A 48 -2.70 -10.04 1.74
C ARG A 48 -2.41 -9.11 2.92
N VAL A 49 -1.16 -8.71 3.06
CA VAL A 49 -0.78 -7.62 3.97
C VAL A 49 -1.18 -6.28 3.36
N GLU A 50 -1.51 -5.32 4.20
CA GLU A 50 -1.68 -3.93 3.81
C GLU A 50 -0.30 -3.26 3.71
N GLY A 51 -0.09 -2.47 2.66
CA GLY A 51 1.21 -1.85 2.38
C GLY A 51 2.27 -2.83 1.90
N ARG A 52 3.54 -2.50 2.18
CA ARG A 52 4.70 -3.27 1.74
C ARG A 52 5.03 -4.44 2.67
N PRO A 53 5.29 -5.64 2.12
CA PRO A 53 5.64 -6.80 2.94
C PRO A 53 6.94 -6.63 3.74
N GLU A 54 7.86 -5.77 3.29
CA GLU A 54 9.11 -5.44 3.97
C GLU A 54 8.84 -4.77 5.34
N PHE A 55 8.04 -3.69 5.36
CA PHE A 55 7.64 -3.03 6.60
C PHE A 55 6.78 -3.93 7.48
N ALA A 56 5.88 -4.72 6.88
CA ALA A 56 5.08 -5.69 7.61
C ALA A 56 5.94 -6.79 8.27
N ALA A 57 6.99 -7.25 7.58
CA ALA A 57 7.94 -8.23 8.08
C ALA A 57 8.77 -7.68 9.23
N ALA A 58 9.28 -6.45 9.11
CA ALA A 58 10.02 -5.77 10.17
C ALA A 58 9.19 -5.65 11.46
N ARG A 59 7.89 -5.36 11.35
CA ARG A 59 6.96 -5.28 12.49
C ARG A 59 6.68 -6.62 13.19
N LEU A 60 7.02 -7.77 12.58
CA LEU A 60 6.89 -9.08 13.21
C LEU A 60 8.11 -9.46 14.07
N LEU A 61 9.19 -8.68 13.99
CA LEU A 61 10.39 -8.90 14.79
C LEU A 61 10.14 -8.44 16.24
N ASP A 62 10.90 -9.01 17.19
CA ASP A 62 10.88 -8.53 18.58
C ASP A 62 11.68 -7.21 18.66
N LEU A 63 11.03 -6.10 18.36
CA LEU A 63 11.60 -4.75 18.39
C LEU A 63 11.08 -3.96 19.60
N ASP A 64 11.87 -3.01 20.07
CA ASP A 64 11.40 -2.00 21.03
C ASP A 64 10.49 -0.96 20.37
N GLU A 65 9.76 -0.21 21.19
CA GLU A 65 8.78 0.79 20.73
C GLU A 65 9.42 1.92 19.92
N GLU A 66 10.64 2.33 20.27
CA GLU A 66 11.37 3.38 19.57
C GLU A 66 11.73 2.95 18.15
N THR A 67 12.19 1.71 17.98
CA THR A 67 12.51 1.14 16.67
C THR A 67 11.24 0.96 15.82
N LEU A 68 10.12 0.55 16.43
CA LEU A 68 8.83 0.45 15.75
C LEU A 68 8.32 1.82 15.28
N ASP A 69 8.50 2.88 16.07
CA ASP A 69 8.16 4.24 15.67
C ASP A 69 9.01 4.70 14.48
N ARG A 70 10.32 4.45 14.50
CA ARG A 70 11.19 4.78 13.37
C ARG A 70 10.84 4.02 12.09
N ILE A 71 10.38 2.76 12.19
CA ILE A 71 9.86 2.01 11.03
C ILE A 71 8.59 2.67 10.46
N ARG A 72 7.69 3.17 11.31
CA ARG A 72 6.50 3.92 10.86
C ARG A 72 6.89 5.21 10.17
N GLU A 73 7.86 5.93 10.72
CA GLU A 73 8.41 7.14 10.10
C GLU A 73 8.99 6.85 8.71
N LEU A 74 9.75 5.76 8.53
CA LEU A 74 10.26 5.35 7.21
C LEU A 74 9.13 5.05 6.21
N GLU A 75 8.09 4.32 6.64
CA GLU A 75 6.93 4.03 5.78
C GLU A 75 6.18 5.32 5.38
N GLU A 76 6.06 6.29 6.29
CA GLU A 76 5.48 7.61 6.02
C GLU A 76 6.36 8.44 5.07
N GLU A 77 7.68 8.43 5.28
CA GLU A 77 8.66 9.10 4.42
C GLU A 77 8.63 8.56 3.00
N ARG A 78 8.50 7.24 2.85
CA ARG A 78 8.30 6.59 1.55
C ARG A 78 6.97 6.98 0.91
N GLY A 79 5.88 7.03 1.67
CA GLY A 79 4.61 7.57 1.17
C GLY A 79 4.77 9.00 0.65
N LEU A 80 5.53 9.82 1.36
CA LEU A 80 5.83 11.21 0.98
C LEU A 80 6.72 11.29 -0.27
N SER A 81 7.72 10.40 -0.43
CA SER A 81 8.57 10.39 -1.63
C SER A 81 7.75 10.09 -2.88
N ILE A 82 6.77 9.18 -2.79
CA ILE A 82 5.82 8.92 -3.89
C ILE A 82 4.97 10.16 -4.16
N VAL A 83 4.44 10.84 -3.14
CA VAL A 83 3.71 12.11 -3.34
C VAL A 83 4.57 13.15 -4.07
N ILE A 84 5.85 13.30 -3.69
CA ILE A 84 6.79 14.22 -4.32
C ILE A 84 7.01 13.83 -5.78
N LEU A 85 7.22 12.55 -6.06
CA LEU A 85 7.33 12.00 -7.41
C LEU A 85 6.09 12.33 -8.25
N LEU A 86 4.90 12.13 -7.71
CA LEU A 86 3.64 12.44 -8.39
C LEU A 86 3.50 13.93 -8.74
N ILE A 87 3.99 14.82 -7.86
CA ILE A 87 4.03 16.26 -8.12
C ILE A 87 5.05 16.59 -9.21
N ASP A 88 6.23 15.99 -9.16
CA ASP A 88 7.28 16.19 -10.16
C ASP A 88 6.87 15.68 -11.55
N ARG A 89 6.07 14.61 -11.58
CA ARG A 89 5.57 13.93 -12.78
C ARG A 89 4.07 14.15 -13.01
N ILE A 90 3.52 15.28 -12.56
CA ILE A 90 2.09 15.56 -12.67
C ILE A 90 1.58 15.63 -14.12
N ASP A 91 2.45 15.97 -15.08
CA ASP A 91 2.11 15.91 -16.51
C ASP A 91 1.95 14.45 -16.96
N ASP A 92 2.77 13.53 -16.47
CA ASP A 92 2.62 12.10 -16.76
C ASP A 92 1.32 11.55 -16.16
N LEU A 93 0.94 12.00 -14.96
CA LEU A 93 -0.35 11.63 -14.35
C LEU A 93 -1.54 12.10 -15.19
N ARG A 94 -1.42 13.28 -15.80
CA ARG A 94 -2.40 13.78 -16.76
C ARG A 94 -2.44 12.86 -17.98
N ASP A 95 -1.30 12.59 -18.61
CA ASP A 95 -1.23 11.73 -19.79
C ASP A 95 -1.77 10.32 -19.50
N MET A 96 -1.51 9.80 -18.30
CA MET A 96 -2.05 8.52 -17.82
C MET A 96 -3.58 8.56 -17.71
N THR A 97 -4.14 9.66 -17.17
CA THR A 97 -5.60 9.83 -17.06
C THR A 97 -6.25 9.96 -18.44
N ASP A 98 -5.63 10.73 -19.34
CA ASP A 98 -6.11 10.93 -20.72
C ASP A 98 -6.07 9.59 -21.49
N ALA A 99 -5.01 8.80 -21.34
CA ALA A 99 -4.89 7.46 -21.90
C ALA A 99 -5.99 6.50 -21.37
N GLN A 100 -6.25 6.51 -20.06
CA GLN A 100 -7.33 5.71 -19.46
C GLN A 100 -8.71 6.08 -20.03
N LEU A 101 -9.00 7.38 -20.17
CA LEU A 101 -10.27 7.86 -20.75
C LEU A 101 -10.42 7.49 -22.23
N ALA A 102 -9.31 7.44 -22.97
CA ALA A 102 -9.28 6.99 -24.36
C ALA A 102 -9.33 5.46 -24.51
N GLY A 103 -9.24 4.71 -23.41
CA GLY A 103 -9.17 3.23 -23.42
C GLY A 103 -7.78 2.67 -23.76
N ASP A 104 -6.75 3.52 -23.81
CA ASP A 104 -5.36 3.13 -24.04
C ASP A 104 -4.68 2.70 -22.72
N ASN A 105 -5.07 1.52 -22.23
CA ASN A 105 -4.51 0.96 -21.00
C ASN A 105 -3.01 0.64 -21.12
N ALA A 106 -2.50 0.39 -22.33
CA ALA A 106 -1.09 0.10 -22.54
C ALA A 106 -0.23 1.33 -22.24
N ARG A 107 -0.64 2.50 -22.75
CA ARG A 107 0.06 3.76 -22.46
C ARG A 107 -0.02 4.14 -20.99
N ALA A 108 -1.16 3.93 -20.34
CA ALA A 108 -1.30 4.19 -18.90
C ALA A 108 -0.38 3.29 -18.06
N LEU A 109 -0.24 2.01 -18.44
CA LEU A 109 0.68 1.07 -17.79
C LEU A 109 2.15 1.41 -18.04
N GLU A 110 2.50 1.87 -19.24
CA GLU A 110 3.84 2.33 -19.58
C GLU A 110 4.27 3.49 -18.68
N ILE A 111 3.41 4.52 -18.55
CA ILE A 111 3.67 5.67 -17.66
C ILE A 111 3.87 5.21 -16.21
N LEU A 112 3.03 4.31 -15.71
CA LEU A 112 3.14 3.82 -14.34
C LEU A 112 4.40 2.97 -14.14
N SER A 113 4.83 2.22 -15.15
CA SER A 113 6.10 1.51 -15.16
C SER A 113 7.29 2.47 -15.15
N ASP A 114 7.22 3.59 -15.87
CA ASP A 114 8.27 4.61 -15.85
C ASP A 114 8.38 5.26 -14.46
N LEU A 115 7.25 5.55 -13.81
CA LEU A 115 7.23 6.03 -12.42
C LEU A 115 7.84 5.01 -11.45
N TRP A 116 7.56 3.73 -11.64
CA TRP A 116 8.14 2.66 -10.82
C TRP A 116 9.65 2.59 -10.97
N ASN A 117 10.15 2.59 -12.21
CA ASN A 117 11.59 2.57 -12.49
C ASN A 117 12.31 3.82 -11.96
N LEU A 118 11.63 4.96 -11.91
CA LEU A 118 12.19 6.20 -11.38
C LEU A 118 12.22 6.21 -9.84
N HIS A 119 11.24 5.60 -9.18
CA HIS A 119 11.15 5.58 -7.72
C HIS A 119 12.02 4.49 -7.09
N ASP A 120 11.89 3.26 -7.61
CA ASP A 120 12.52 2.06 -7.03
C ASP A 120 13.80 1.69 -7.77
N GLU A 121 14.32 2.53 -8.67
CA GLU A 121 15.56 2.31 -9.47
C GLU A 121 15.66 0.96 -10.21
N GLY A 122 14.52 0.31 -10.45
CA GLY A 122 14.47 -1.03 -11.04
C GLY A 122 14.72 -2.16 -10.03
N GLU A 123 14.70 -1.90 -8.74
CA GLU A 123 14.64 -2.91 -7.69
C GLU A 123 13.27 -3.60 -7.70
N LEU A 124 13.27 -4.81 -8.25
CA LEU A 124 12.03 -5.42 -8.73
C LEU A 124 11.17 -6.06 -7.64
N LEU A 125 11.70 -6.30 -6.44
CA LEU A 125 11.04 -7.18 -5.48
C LEU A 125 10.92 -6.60 -4.07
N GLN A 126 11.95 -5.93 -3.56
CA GLN A 126 12.01 -5.50 -2.16
C GLN A 126 12.73 -4.15 -1.92
N PRO A 127 12.34 -3.08 -2.63
CA PRO A 127 13.03 -1.78 -2.56
C PRO A 127 13.00 -1.10 -1.19
N ALA A 128 12.19 -1.57 -0.25
CA ALA A 128 12.14 -1.01 1.11
C ALA A 128 13.07 -1.73 2.11
N ILE A 129 13.80 -2.78 1.70
CA ILE A 129 14.79 -3.43 2.59
C ILE A 129 15.95 -2.48 2.86
N ASP A 130 16.46 -1.79 1.83
CA ASP A 130 17.56 -0.84 1.96
C ASP A 130 17.21 0.33 2.91
N GLU A 131 15.96 0.76 2.92
CA GLU A 131 15.46 1.79 3.85
C GLU A 131 15.49 1.29 5.30
N LEU A 132 15.24 -0.01 5.53
CA LEU A 132 15.23 -0.62 6.86
C LEU A 132 16.64 -0.80 7.45
N GLU A 133 17.70 -0.78 6.65
CA GLU A 133 19.10 -0.82 7.13
C GLU A 133 19.43 0.32 8.09
N ALA A 134 18.73 1.46 7.97
CA ALA A 134 18.93 2.62 8.82
C ALA A 134 18.45 2.43 10.27
N VAL A 135 17.62 1.41 10.53
CA VAL A 135 16.95 1.18 11.81
C VAL A 135 17.14 -0.23 12.37
N LEU A 136 17.35 -1.22 11.50
CA LEU A 136 17.54 -2.62 11.89
C LEU A 136 19.02 -2.99 11.98
N THR A 137 19.33 -3.94 12.87
CA THR A 137 20.63 -4.64 12.82
C THR A 137 20.68 -5.60 11.65
N GLU A 138 21.88 -5.99 11.19
CA GLU A 138 22.09 -6.95 10.09
C GLU A 138 21.28 -8.25 10.29
N GLN A 139 21.28 -8.82 11.50
CA GLN A 139 20.52 -10.03 11.80
C GLN A 139 18.99 -9.82 11.71
N GLN A 140 18.50 -8.64 12.10
CA GLN A 140 17.07 -8.30 12.00
C GLN A 140 16.68 -8.04 10.55
N LEU A 141 17.57 -7.42 9.77
CA LEU A 141 17.39 -7.17 8.35
C LEU A 141 17.30 -8.50 7.57
N ASP A 142 18.23 -9.42 7.80
CA ASP A 142 18.22 -10.76 7.20
C ASP A 142 16.92 -11.50 7.49
N GLU A 143 16.41 -11.39 8.73
CA GLU A 143 15.15 -12.01 9.11
C GLU A 143 13.94 -11.31 8.48
N ALA A 144 13.96 -9.99 8.36
CA ALA A 144 12.91 -9.22 7.68
C ALA A 144 12.84 -9.57 6.18
N ASP A 145 13.99 -9.62 5.49
CA ASP A 145 14.07 -10.10 4.10
C ASP A 145 13.53 -11.52 4.01
N ARG A 146 14.03 -12.46 4.85
CA ARG A 146 13.55 -13.85 4.84
C ARG A 146 12.02 -13.94 4.92
N ILE A 147 11.40 -13.19 5.84
CA ILE A 147 9.94 -13.18 6.02
C ILE A 147 9.23 -12.56 4.79
N SER A 148 9.74 -11.45 4.27
CA SER A 148 9.18 -10.78 3.08
C SER A 148 9.30 -11.64 1.81
N SER A 149 10.48 -12.24 1.60
CA SER A 149 10.77 -13.21 0.54
C SER A 149 9.86 -14.44 0.60
N GLU A 150 9.67 -15.00 1.80
CA GLU A 150 8.73 -16.11 2.05
C GLU A 150 7.29 -15.72 1.66
N TYR A 151 6.85 -14.54 2.09
CA TYR A 151 5.53 -14.00 1.76
C TYR A 151 5.35 -13.82 0.25
N MET A 152 6.30 -13.16 -0.42
CA MET A 152 6.22 -12.93 -1.86
C MET A 152 6.25 -14.23 -2.66
N HIS A 153 7.05 -15.21 -2.24
CA HIS A 153 7.06 -16.53 -2.84
C HIS A 153 5.71 -17.24 -2.69
N ALA A 154 5.13 -17.23 -1.50
CA ALA A 154 3.84 -17.86 -1.24
C ALA A 154 2.70 -17.17 -2.00
N TRP A 155 2.70 -15.83 -2.05
CA TRP A 155 1.72 -15.06 -2.81
C TRP A 155 1.82 -15.35 -4.31
N ALA A 156 3.04 -15.29 -4.86
CA ALA A 156 3.28 -15.57 -6.27
C ALA A 156 2.91 -17.01 -6.64
N SER A 157 3.21 -17.98 -5.77
CA SER A 157 2.83 -19.37 -5.98
C SER A 157 1.31 -19.57 -6.03
N GLY A 158 0.55 -18.79 -5.24
CA GLY A 158 -0.91 -18.82 -5.23
C GLY A 158 -1.55 -18.10 -6.43
N GLU A 159 -0.90 -17.09 -6.99
CA GLU A 159 -1.41 -16.25 -8.09
C GLU A 159 -0.84 -16.59 -9.47
N LYS A 160 0.09 -17.56 -9.54
CA LYS A 160 0.77 -17.97 -10.76
C LYS A 160 -0.23 -18.53 -11.77
N ARG A 161 -0.26 -17.96 -12.97
CA ARG A 161 -1.10 -18.43 -14.07
C ARG A 161 -0.45 -19.64 -14.77
N GLN A 162 -1.26 -20.38 -15.52
CA GLN A 162 -0.77 -21.50 -16.33
C GLN A 162 0.25 -20.97 -17.36
N ASN A 163 1.47 -21.53 -17.32
CA ASN A 163 2.63 -21.14 -18.14
C ASN A 163 3.32 -19.81 -17.78
N GLU A 164 2.94 -19.13 -16.69
CA GLU A 164 3.68 -17.96 -16.19
C GLU A 164 4.88 -18.41 -15.35
N ASP A 165 6.05 -17.79 -15.55
CA ASP A 165 7.20 -18.06 -14.69
C ASP A 165 6.99 -17.45 -13.29
N LEU A 166 7.54 -18.08 -12.26
CA LEU A 166 7.34 -17.61 -10.88
C LEU A 166 7.93 -16.20 -10.67
N GLU A 167 9.09 -15.91 -11.26
CA GLU A 167 9.73 -14.59 -11.12
C GLU A 167 8.92 -13.51 -11.85
N GLN A 168 8.36 -13.83 -13.01
CA GLN A 168 7.42 -12.94 -13.70
C GLN A 168 6.19 -12.63 -12.85
N THR A 169 5.63 -13.64 -12.17
CA THR A 169 4.52 -13.43 -11.24
C THR A 169 4.93 -12.53 -10.08
N LYS A 170 6.09 -12.75 -9.46
CA LYS A 170 6.57 -11.90 -8.38
C LYS A 170 6.75 -10.44 -8.82
N GLN A 171 7.37 -10.21 -9.98
CA GLN A 171 7.55 -8.85 -10.54
C GLN A 171 6.20 -8.16 -10.77
N ARG A 172 5.22 -8.89 -11.34
CA ARG A 172 3.87 -8.36 -11.54
C ARG A 172 3.19 -8.00 -10.21
N LEU A 173 3.40 -8.80 -9.16
CA LEU A 173 2.83 -8.53 -7.85
C LEU A 173 3.53 -7.36 -7.15
N ALA A 174 4.86 -7.27 -7.22
CA ALA A 174 5.63 -6.14 -6.72
C ALA A 174 5.20 -4.84 -7.40
N PHE A 175 5.06 -4.85 -8.73
CA PHE A 175 4.48 -3.71 -9.45
C PHE A 175 3.08 -3.38 -8.94
N SER A 176 2.21 -4.36 -8.74
CA SER A 176 0.87 -4.14 -8.18
C SER A 176 0.87 -3.51 -6.79
N VAL A 177 1.88 -3.78 -5.94
CA VAL A 177 2.05 -3.11 -4.65
C VAL A 177 2.39 -1.63 -4.88
N PHE A 178 3.34 -1.35 -5.76
CA PHE A 178 3.67 0.03 -6.14
C PHE A 178 2.46 0.79 -6.73
N GLN A 179 1.64 0.14 -7.57
CA GLN A 179 0.40 0.74 -8.08
C GLN A 179 -0.58 1.13 -6.96
N GLN A 180 -0.62 0.36 -5.87
CA GLN A 180 -1.43 0.67 -4.71
C GLN A 180 -0.84 1.86 -3.95
N GLU A 181 0.47 1.90 -3.71
CA GLU A 181 1.13 3.04 -3.07
C GLU A 181 0.92 4.35 -3.85
N VAL A 182 1.01 4.32 -5.19
CA VAL A 182 0.72 5.47 -6.05
C VAL A 182 -0.73 5.93 -5.89
N ARG A 183 -1.69 5.00 -5.79
CA ARG A 183 -3.10 5.32 -5.57
C ARG A 183 -3.30 5.99 -4.21
N ASP A 184 -2.73 5.42 -3.16
CA ASP A 184 -2.86 5.93 -1.79
C ASP A 184 -2.21 7.31 -1.66
N ALA A 185 -1.02 7.50 -2.26
CA ALA A 185 -0.35 8.79 -2.35
C ALA A 185 -1.18 9.82 -3.12
N TYR A 186 -1.79 9.44 -4.25
CA TYR A 186 -2.68 10.32 -5.01
C TYR A 186 -3.92 10.71 -4.20
N ASP A 187 -4.54 9.75 -3.53
CA ASP A 187 -5.76 9.97 -2.74
C ASP A 187 -5.49 10.87 -1.53
N ALA A 188 -4.35 10.69 -0.87
CA ALA A 188 -3.94 11.52 0.26
C ALA A 188 -3.58 12.96 -0.14
N SER A 189 -3.11 13.21 -1.38
CA SER A 189 -2.48 14.49 -1.75
C SER A 189 -3.20 15.28 -2.85
N LEU A 190 -3.60 14.63 -3.94
CA LEU A 190 -4.10 15.28 -5.16
C LEU A 190 -5.62 15.18 -5.32
N LEU A 191 -6.27 14.21 -4.67
CA LEU A 191 -7.71 13.97 -4.79
C LEU A 191 -8.55 15.21 -4.44
N THR A 192 -8.27 15.88 -3.32
CA THR A 192 -8.97 17.11 -2.93
C THR A 192 -8.82 18.20 -4.00
N THR A 193 -7.64 18.33 -4.59
CA THR A 193 -7.40 19.33 -5.64
C THR A 193 -8.16 18.99 -6.93
N ARG A 194 -8.19 17.71 -7.31
CA ARG A 194 -9.02 17.23 -8.42
C ARG A 194 -10.51 17.50 -8.19
N GLN A 195 -11.02 17.21 -6.99
CA GLN A 195 -12.42 17.45 -6.63
C GLN A 195 -12.77 18.94 -6.67
N ALA A 196 -11.89 19.80 -6.15
CA ALA A 196 -12.07 21.25 -6.23
C ALA A 196 -12.13 21.74 -7.69
N MET A 197 -11.24 21.22 -8.55
CA MET A 197 -11.26 21.55 -9.97
C MET A 197 -12.51 21.06 -10.69
N GLN A 198 -12.99 19.85 -10.37
CA GLN A 198 -14.25 19.35 -10.91
C GLN A 198 -15.42 20.24 -10.48
N GLY A 199 -15.47 20.68 -9.23
CA GLY A 199 -16.48 21.63 -8.74
C GLY A 199 -16.47 22.96 -9.50
N ILE A 200 -15.28 23.48 -9.84
CA ILE A 200 -15.13 24.66 -10.69
C ILE A 200 -15.67 24.37 -12.11
N TYR A 201 -15.33 23.22 -12.70
CA TYR A 201 -15.80 22.86 -14.04
C TYR A 201 -17.32 22.74 -14.11
N ASP A 202 -17.93 22.10 -13.12
CA ASP A 202 -19.38 21.91 -13.07
C ASP A 202 -20.13 23.24 -12.86
N ALA A 203 -19.55 24.17 -12.11
CA ALA A 203 -20.17 25.47 -11.84
C ALA A 203 -20.02 26.47 -13.00
N VAL A 204 -18.86 26.46 -13.66
CA VAL A 204 -18.50 27.48 -14.66
C VAL A 204 -18.84 27.02 -16.09
N ASP A 205 -18.88 25.72 -16.35
CA ASP A 205 -19.01 25.13 -17.68
C ASP A 205 -18.00 25.73 -18.70
N PRO A 206 -16.68 25.60 -18.42
CA PRO A 206 -15.64 26.19 -19.27
C PRO A 206 -15.60 25.55 -20.66
N THR A 207 -15.24 26.34 -21.68
CA THR A 207 -14.95 25.77 -23.01
C THR A 207 -13.76 24.79 -22.93
N PRO A 208 -13.57 23.90 -23.92
CA PRO A 208 -12.42 22.99 -23.93
C PRO A 208 -11.06 23.71 -23.75
N GLU A 209 -10.88 24.87 -24.39
CA GLU A 209 -9.65 25.67 -24.32
C GLU A 209 -9.46 26.31 -22.94
N GLN A 210 -10.54 26.81 -22.34
CA GLN A 210 -10.51 27.34 -20.97
C GLN A 210 -10.24 26.24 -19.97
N ARG A 211 -10.87 25.07 -20.11
CA ARG A 211 -10.63 23.90 -19.26
C ARG A 211 -9.16 23.51 -19.27
N GLU A 212 -8.55 23.49 -20.45
CA GLU A 212 -7.12 23.23 -20.57
C GLU A 212 -6.27 24.31 -19.87
N THR A 213 -6.58 25.58 -20.09
CA THR A 213 -5.88 26.70 -19.45
C THR A 213 -5.97 26.66 -17.92
N LEU A 214 -7.17 26.39 -17.38
CA LEU A 214 -7.41 26.24 -15.94
C LEU A 214 -6.60 25.07 -15.38
N ARG A 215 -6.58 23.93 -16.07
CA ARG A 215 -5.78 22.77 -15.70
C ARG A 215 -4.29 23.12 -15.64
N THR A 216 -3.74 23.79 -16.65
CA THR A 216 -2.34 24.23 -16.67
C THR A 216 -2.03 25.14 -15.49
N ILE A 217 -2.90 26.11 -15.17
CA ILE A 217 -2.72 27.00 -14.02
C ILE A 217 -2.62 26.22 -12.71
N VAL A 218 -3.46 25.19 -12.53
CA VAL A 218 -3.44 24.36 -11.32
C VAL A 218 -2.20 23.46 -11.27
N ILE A 219 -1.81 22.86 -12.39
CA ILE A 219 -0.57 22.08 -12.48
C ILE A 219 0.64 22.95 -12.11
N ASP A 220 0.76 24.14 -12.69
CA ASP A 220 1.81 25.11 -12.37
C ASP A 220 1.79 25.48 -10.88
N HIS A 221 0.60 25.68 -10.31
CA HIS A 221 0.43 25.99 -8.90
C HIS A 221 0.90 24.85 -8.00
N ILE A 222 0.55 23.60 -8.31
CA ILE A 222 0.98 22.41 -7.57
C ILE A 222 2.49 22.26 -7.63
N LYS A 223 3.09 22.34 -8.84
CA LYS A 223 4.55 22.25 -9.03
C LYS A 223 5.30 23.31 -8.22
N THR A 224 4.82 24.55 -8.27
CA THR A 224 5.48 25.69 -7.60
C THR A 224 5.36 25.62 -6.08
N THR A 225 4.21 25.17 -5.57
CA THR A 225 3.94 25.21 -4.12
C THR A 225 4.19 23.90 -3.41
N ARG A 226 4.38 22.79 -4.14
CA ARG A 226 4.51 21.42 -3.59
C ARG A 226 3.39 21.11 -2.59
N LEU A 227 2.16 21.49 -2.94
CA LEU A 227 0.95 21.40 -2.10
C LEU A 227 0.98 22.22 -0.79
N LYS A 228 2.02 23.02 -0.55
CA LYS A 228 2.19 23.90 0.62
C LYS A 228 1.87 25.36 0.28
N ALA A 229 0.78 25.59 -0.46
CA ALA A 229 0.41 26.92 -0.96
C ALA A 229 -0.07 27.87 0.16
N THR A 230 0.56 29.04 0.25
CA THR A 230 0.13 30.15 1.13
C THR A 230 -1.20 30.77 0.64
N PRO A 231 -1.95 31.48 1.51
CA PRO A 231 -3.17 32.18 1.08
C PRO A 231 -2.95 33.16 -0.08
N ALA A 232 -1.79 33.84 -0.11
CA ALA A 232 -1.46 34.75 -1.20
C ALA A 232 -1.25 34.01 -2.53
N GLN A 233 -0.54 32.88 -2.52
CA GLN A 233 -0.33 32.06 -3.72
C GLN A 233 -1.64 31.45 -4.22
N ARG A 234 -2.53 30.99 -3.32
CA ARG A 234 -3.85 30.49 -3.68
C ARG A 234 -4.70 31.57 -4.35
N ARG A 235 -4.72 32.79 -3.81
CA ARG A 235 -5.42 33.93 -4.43
C ARG A 235 -4.83 34.28 -5.81
N ALA A 236 -3.51 34.23 -5.94
CA ALA A 236 -2.85 34.50 -7.23
C ALA A 236 -3.24 33.46 -8.29
N ALA A 237 -3.26 32.17 -7.94
CA ALA A 237 -3.74 31.11 -8.83
C ALA A 237 -5.23 31.29 -9.18
N MET A 238 -6.07 31.59 -8.18
CA MET A 238 -7.50 31.86 -8.38
C MET A 238 -7.73 33.03 -9.35
N ARG A 239 -6.96 34.11 -9.20
CA ARG A 239 -7.03 35.25 -10.10
C ARG A 239 -6.63 34.88 -11.52
N ARG A 240 -5.53 34.13 -11.71
CA ARG A 240 -5.15 33.63 -13.04
C ARG A 240 -6.25 32.78 -13.67
N MET A 241 -6.94 31.96 -12.87
CA MET A 241 -8.08 31.16 -13.35
C MET A 241 -9.25 32.05 -13.76
N TYR A 242 -9.58 33.07 -12.96
CA TYR A 242 -10.63 34.05 -13.29
C TYR A 242 -10.31 34.81 -14.58
N ASP A 243 -9.07 35.29 -14.72
CA ASP A 243 -8.62 36.05 -15.89
C ASP A 243 -8.57 35.19 -17.18
N ALA A 244 -8.53 33.85 -17.05
CA ALA A 244 -8.55 32.92 -18.18
C ALA A 244 -9.97 32.64 -18.73
N LEU A 245 -11.01 33.06 -18.00
CA LEU A 245 -12.41 32.87 -18.38
C LEU A 245 -12.97 34.09 -19.12
N ASP A 246 -13.99 33.88 -19.94
CA ASP A 246 -14.80 34.96 -20.49
C ASP A 246 -15.75 35.57 -19.44
N GLU A 247 -16.33 36.73 -19.75
CA GLU A 247 -17.14 37.53 -18.82
C GLU A 247 -18.35 36.77 -18.24
N GLU A 248 -19.01 35.93 -19.06
CA GLU A 248 -20.13 35.10 -18.59
C GLU A 248 -19.66 34.09 -17.53
N ARG A 249 -18.56 33.39 -17.82
CA ARG A 249 -17.99 32.35 -16.95
C ARG A 249 -17.31 32.93 -15.72
N GLN A 250 -16.73 34.12 -15.84
CA GLN A 250 -16.22 34.89 -14.71
C GLN A 250 -17.33 35.18 -13.68
N GLY A 251 -18.51 35.58 -14.14
CA GLY A 251 -19.68 35.76 -13.27
C GLY A 251 -20.06 34.48 -12.52
N LYS A 252 -20.15 33.35 -13.24
CA LYS A 252 -20.44 32.03 -12.63
C LYS A 252 -19.40 31.62 -11.59
N LEU A 253 -18.11 31.82 -11.90
CA LEU A 253 -17.03 31.51 -10.98
C LEU A 253 -17.09 32.37 -9.71
N PHE A 254 -17.39 33.66 -9.86
CA PHE A 254 -17.57 34.57 -8.72
C PHE A 254 -18.71 34.11 -7.81
N ASP A 255 -19.89 33.81 -8.38
CA ASP A 255 -21.05 33.33 -7.63
C ASP A 255 -20.76 32.01 -6.90
N TYR A 256 -20.06 31.08 -7.56
CA TYR A 256 -19.63 29.82 -6.96
C TYR A 256 -18.75 30.02 -5.72
N ILE A 257 -17.73 30.89 -5.82
CA ILE A 257 -16.84 31.20 -4.70
C ILE A 257 -17.60 31.89 -3.57
N MET A 258 -18.49 32.84 -3.90
CA MET A 258 -19.25 33.60 -2.90
C MET A 258 -20.15 32.68 -2.06
N ARG A 259 -20.81 31.70 -2.68
CA ARG A 259 -21.60 30.68 -1.95
C ARG A 259 -20.75 29.82 -1.02
N ALA A 260 -19.51 29.52 -1.40
CA ALA A 260 -18.60 28.74 -0.56
C ALA A 260 -18.08 29.53 0.66
N VAL A 261 -18.01 30.87 0.56
CA VAL A 261 -17.50 31.74 1.64
C VAL A 261 -18.64 32.27 2.53
N VAL A 262 -19.82 32.51 1.96
CA VAL A 262 -21.03 32.96 2.65
C VAL A 262 -22.14 31.95 2.38
N PRO A 263 -22.19 30.83 3.13
CA PRO A 263 -23.31 29.91 3.06
C PRO A 263 -24.57 30.60 3.60
N ASP A 264 -25.70 30.44 2.90
CA ASP A 264 -27.02 30.91 3.32
C ASP A 264 -27.46 30.32 4.69
#